data_AF-A0A357ITN4-F1
#
_entry.id   AF-A0A357ITN4-F1
#
_cell.length_a   1.000
_cell.length_b   1.000
_cell.length_c   1.000
_cell.angle_alpha   90.00
_cell.angle_beta   90.00
_cell.angle_gamma   90.00
#
_symmetry.space_group_name_H-M   'P 1'
#
loop_
_entity.id
_entity.type
_entity.pdbx_description
1 polymer ?
#
loop_
_entity_poly.entity_id
_entity_poly.type
_entity_poly.pdbx_seq_one_letter_code
_entity_poly.pdbx_strand_id
1 'polypeptide(L)'
;MSQFDTLRKKFPDNTVIPQRMTPELKAQKEQRRQEIYQIQTRIVKKEASEAEVNEYYDYQQKALNDRLELIDYVLNKADANMSDDMRKKFEEVQQMNQRTLKSYEDARKRALNTIK
;
A
#
# COMPACT_ATOMS: atom_id res chain seq x y z
N MET A 1 10.65 -1.89 -21.51
CA MET A 1 10.21 -1.60 -20.12
C MET A 1 10.74 -0.25 -19.60
N SER A 2 11.02 0.75 -20.44
CA SER A 2 11.58 2.05 -19.99
C SER A 2 10.52 3.10 -19.58
N GLN A 3 9.23 2.83 -19.83
CA GLN A 3 8.15 3.80 -19.61
C GLN A 3 7.98 4.23 -18.15
N PHE A 4 8.44 3.41 -17.20
CA PHE A 4 8.33 3.70 -15.76
C PHE A 4 9.66 4.13 -15.13
N ASP A 5 10.76 4.23 -15.88
CA ASP A 5 12.08 4.50 -15.29
C ASP A 5 12.12 5.88 -14.61
N THR A 6 11.50 6.90 -15.22
CA THR A 6 11.37 8.24 -14.63
C THR A 6 10.54 8.21 -13.34
N LEU A 7 9.45 7.44 -13.32
CA LEU A 7 8.61 7.30 -12.14
C LEU A 7 9.34 6.55 -11.01
N ARG A 8 10.10 5.49 -11.32
CA ARG A 8 10.91 4.77 -10.32
C ARG A 8 12.03 5.64 -9.75
N LYS A 9 12.62 6.53 -10.54
CA LYS A 9 13.61 7.51 -10.03
C LYS A 9 12.96 8.50 -9.07
N LYS A 10 11.72 8.91 -9.34
CA LYS A 10 10.99 9.87 -8.49
C LYS A 10 10.42 9.21 -7.23
N PHE A 11 9.99 7.96 -7.33
CA PHE A 11 9.34 7.20 -6.27
C PHE A 11 10.04 5.83 -6.11
N PRO A 12 11.28 5.81 -5.58
CA PRO A 12 12.09 4.59 -5.54
C PRO A 12 11.50 3.48 -4.67
N ASP A 13 10.76 3.84 -3.63
CA ASP A 13 10.17 2.90 -2.67
C ASP A 13 8.71 2.53 -3.01
N ASN A 14 8.18 3.05 -4.12
CA ASN A 14 6.79 2.85 -4.48
C ASN A 14 6.59 1.48 -5.15
N THR A 15 5.91 0.60 -4.43
CA THR A 15 5.75 -0.81 -4.77
C THR A 15 4.70 -1.06 -5.86
N VAL A 16 3.88 -0.06 -6.16
CA VAL A 16 2.82 -0.11 -7.19
C VAL A 16 3.41 0.12 -8.58
N ILE A 17 4.54 0.82 -8.69
CA ILE A 17 5.20 1.02 -9.98
C ILE A 17 5.74 -0.32 -10.48
N PRO A 18 5.34 -0.78 -11.69
CA PRO A 18 5.80 -2.06 -12.22
C PRO A 18 7.32 -2.08 -12.30
N GLN A 19 7.96 -3.12 -11.75
CA GLN A 19 9.40 -3.34 -11.84
C GLN A 19 9.70 -4.74 -12.32
N ARG A 20 10.85 -4.92 -12.99
CA ARG A 20 11.28 -6.25 -13.40
C ARG A 20 11.55 -7.07 -12.15
N MET A 21 10.82 -8.17 -11.98
CA MET A 21 11.03 -9.08 -10.87
C MET A 21 12.13 -10.07 -11.25
N THR A 22 13.25 -10.01 -10.53
CA THR A 22 14.24 -11.09 -10.59
C THR A 22 13.71 -12.30 -9.81
N PRO A 23 14.22 -13.52 -10.06
CA PRO A 23 13.84 -14.71 -9.28
C PRO A 23 14.02 -14.51 -7.76
N GLU A 24 15.11 -13.86 -7.35
CA GLU A 24 15.45 -13.59 -5.95
C GLU A 24 14.42 -12.65 -5.31
N LEU A 25 14.07 -11.55 -6.01
CA LEU A 25 13.07 -10.62 -5.53
C LEU A 25 11.67 -11.24 -5.45
N LYS A 26 11.35 -12.14 -6.39
CA LYS A 26 10.10 -12.90 -6.36
C LYS A 26 10.06 -13.83 -5.14
N ALA A 27 11.15 -14.55 -4.86
CA ALA A 27 11.25 -15.41 -3.69
C ALA A 27 11.15 -14.61 -2.38
N GLN A 28 11.81 -13.46 -2.29
CA GLN A 28 11.71 -12.59 -1.11
C GLN A 28 10.28 -12.08 -0.88
N LYS A 29 9.58 -11.65 -1.94
CA LYS A 29 8.16 -11.23 -1.81
C LYS A 29 7.24 -12.39 -1.43
N GLU A 30 7.53 -13.59 -1.92
CA GLU A 30 6.80 -14.80 -1.55
C GLU A 30 6.96 -15.12 -0.07
N GLN A 31 8.21 -15.17 0.41
CA GLN A 31 8.52 -15.40 1.82
C GLN A 31 7.86 -14.34 2.70
N ARG A 32 7.98 -13.06 2.32
CA ARG A 32 7.33 -11.97 3.05
C ARG A 32 5.82 -12.14 3.14
N ARG A 33 5.17 -12.59 2.06
CA ARG A 33 3.72 -12.86 2.07
C ARG A 33 3.36 -13.98 3.03
N GLN A 34 4.18 -15.03 3.12
CA GLN A 34 3.96 -16.14 4.06
C GLN A 34 4.09 -15.68 5.51
N GLU A 35 5.09 -14.87 5.84
CA GLU A 35 5.26 -14.25 7.17
C GLU A 35 4.01 -13.44 7.58
N ILE A 36 3.54 -12.58 6.67
CA ILE A 36 2.34 -11.75 6.92
C ILE A 36 1.10 -12.61 7.13
N TYR A 37 0.96 -13.75 6.44
CA TYR A 37 -0.15 -14.68 6.64
C TYR A 37 -0.11 -15.36 8.01
N GLN A 38 1.08 -15.73 8.48
CA GLN A 38 1.27 -16.26 9.84
C GLN A 38 0.87 -15.22 10.89
N ILE A 39 1.34 -13.98 10.71
CA ILE A 39 0.96 -12.86 11.59
C ILE A 39 -0.56 -12.67 11.58
N GLN A 40 -1.21 -12.64 10.41
CA GLN A 40 -2.67 -12.51 10.30
C GLN A 40 -3.40 -13.58 11.12
N THR A 41 -2.93 -14.83 11.04
CA THR A 41 -3.50 -15.95 11.80
C THR A 41 -3.38 -15.72 13.31
N ARG A 42 -2.22 -15.22 13.76
CA ARG A 42 -1.99 -14.89 15.18
C ARG A 42 -2.83 -13.71 15.65
N ILE A 43 -3.06 -12.71 14.80
CA ILE A 43 -3.96 -11.59 15.10
C ILE A 43 -5.38 -12.10 15.34
N VAL A 44 -5.89 -12.99 14.48
CA VAL A 44 -7.23 -13.59 14.63
C VAL A 44 -7.33 -14.42 15.91
N LYS A 45 -6.26 -15.15 16.25
CA LYS A 45 -6.18 -15.93 17.50
C LYS A 45 -5.94 -15.09 18.75
N LYS A 46 -5.69 -13.78 18.63
CA LYS A 46 -5.29 -12.88 19.71
C LYS A 46 -3.96 -13.29 20.39
N GLU A 47 -3.06 -13.87 19.61
CA GLU A 47 -1.72 -14.34 20.03
C GLU A 47 -0.60 -13.49 19.41
N ALA A 48 -0.93 -12.48 18.62
CA ALA A 48 0.04 -11.58 18.01
C ALA A 48 0.51 -10.54 19.03
N SER A 49 1.80 -10.24 18.99
CA SER A 49 2.39 -9.09 19.68
C SER A 49 1.99 -7.77 19.01
N GLU A 50 2.19 -6.66 19.72
CA GLU A 50 1.98 -5.31 19.16
C GLU A 50 2.83 -5.07 17.90
N ALA A 51 4.09 -5.52 17.90
CA ALA A 51 4.98 -5.41 16.75
C ALA A 51 4.41 -6.14 15.52
N GLU A 52 3.87 -7.34 15.71
CA GLU A 52 3.27 -8.13 14.63
C GLU A 52 1.97 -7.52 14.12
N VAL A 53 1.12 -6.98 15.01
CA VAL A 53 -0.06 -6.23 14.57
C VAL A 53 0.35 -5.06 13.69
N ASN A 54 1.32 -4.26 14.14
CA ASN A 54 1.82 -3.13 13.39
C ASN A 54 2.38 -3.55 12.02
N GLU A 55 3.21 -4.58 12.00
CA GLU A 55 3.82 -5.13 10.78
C GLU A 55 2.79 -5.61 9.75
N TYR A 56 1.74 -6.30 10.19
CA TYR A 56 0.65 -6.72 9.30
C TYR A 56 -0.06 -5.52 8.68
N TYR A 57 -0.48 -4.55 9.49
CA TYR A 57 -1.23 -3.40 8.97
C TYR A 57 -0.34 -2.49 8.12
N ASP A 58 0.92 -2.28 8.48
CA ASP A 58 1.89 -1.53 7.65
C ASP A 58 2.04 -2.19 6.27
N TYR A 59 2.12 -3.52 6.23
CA TYR A 59 2.15 -4.28 4.96
C TYR A 59 0.87 -4.10 4.13
N GLN A 60 -0.32 -4.21 4.75
CA GLN A 60 -1.61 -4.02 4.05
C GLN A 60 -1.76 -2.59 3.52
N GLN A 61 -1.28 -1.60 4.27
CA GLN A 61 -1.42 -0.19 3.93
C GLN A 61 -0.40 0.28 2.88
N LYS A 62 0.77 -0.38 2.76
CA LYS A 62 1.85 0.06 1.85
C LYS A 62 1.38 0.31 0.42
N ALA A 63 0.67 -0.64 -0.18
CA ALA A 63 0.20 -0.51 -1.56
C ALA A 63 -0.86 0.60 -1.75
N LEU A 64 -1.66 0.87 -0.70
CA LEU A 64 -2.63 1.97 -0.72
C LEU A 64 -1.93 3.33 -0.63
N ASN A 65 -0.97 3.46 0.29
CA ASN A 65 -0.17 4.67 0.46
C ASN A 65 0.61 4.98 -0.82
N ASP A 66 1.24 3.97 -1.41
CA ASP A 66 1.95 4.08 -2.68
C ASP A 66 1.03 4.51 -3.83
N ARG A 67 -0.19 3.97 -3.88
CA ARG A 67 -1.17 4.40 -4.89
C ARG A 67 -1.63 5.84 -4.66
N LEU A 68 -1.88 6.24 -3.41
CA LEU A 68 -2.27 7.60 -3.06
C LEU A 68 -1.19 8.61 -3.44
N GLU A 69 0.08 8.30 -3.19
CA GLU A 69 1.23 9.12 -3.60
C GLU A 69 1.24 9.34 -5.12
N LEU A 70 1.02 8.29 -5.91
CA LEU A 70 0.98 8.42 -7.37
C LEU A 70 -0.24 9.21 -7.85
N ILE A 71 -1.42 8.99 -7.27
CA ILE A 71 -2.63 9.73 -7.63
C ILE A 71 -2.45 11.22 -7.31
N ASP A 72 -1.93 11.54 -6.13
CA ASP A 72 -1.66 12.91 -5.73
C ASP A 72 -0.67 13.59 -6.69
N TYR A 73 0.41 12.89 -7.05
CA TYR A 73 1.37 13.39 -8.02
C TYR A 73 0.73 13.70 -9.38
N VAL A 74 -0.16 12.83 -9.88
CA VAL A 74 -0.83 13.04 -11.18
C VAL A 74 -1.82 14.20 -11.09
N LEU A 75 -2.60 14.31 -10.01
CA LEU A 75 -3.60 15.39 -9.83
C LEU A 75 -2.97 16.78 -9.67
N ASN A 76 -1.78 16.85 -9.06
CA ASN A 76 -1.07 18.09 -8.76
C ASN A 76 0.00 18.46 -9.81
N LYS A 77 0.13 17.68 -10.89
CA LYS A 77 1.13 17.96 -11.93
C LYS A 77 0.70 19.19 -12.74
N ALA A 78 1.51 20.25 -12.71
CA ALA A 78 1.23 21.54 -13.33
C ALA A 78 0.92 21.46 -14.85
N ASP A 79 1.54 20.52 -15.57
CA ASP A 79 1.32 20.30 -17.00
C ASP A 79 0.28 19.20 -17.30
N ALA A 80 -0.50 18.77 -16.31
CA ALA A 80 -1.56 17.81 -16.53
C ALA A 80 -2.69 18.47 -17.34
N ASN A 81 -2.57 18.41 -18.68
CA ASN A 81 -3.71 18.54 -19.60
C ASN A 81 -4.64 17.33 -19.42
N MET A 82 -5.26 17.27 -18.25
CA MET A 82 -6.19 16.24 -17.84
C MET A 82 -7.60 16.79 -17.98
N SER A 83 -8.48 16.05 -18.65
CA SER A 83 -9.89 16.40 -18.71
C SER A 83 -10.54 16.31 -17.32
N ASP A 84 -11.61 17.07 -17.11
CA ASP A 84 -12.36 17.04 -15.85
C ASP A 84 -12.88 15.62 -15.51
N ASP A 85 -13.28 14.85 -16.53
CA ASP A 85 -13.70 13.45 -16.35
C ASP A 85 -12.55 12.56 -15.83
N MET A 86 -11.34 12.72 -16.38
CA MET A 86 -10.16 12.00 -15.90
C MET A 86 -9.82 12.44 -14.47
N ARG A 87 -9.83 13.74 -14.18
CA ARG A 87 -9.57 14.28 -12.83
C ARG A 87 -10.54 13.70 -11.82
N LYS A 88 -11.83 13.71 -12.13
CA LYS A 88 -12.87 13.13 -11.28
C LYS A 88 -12.64 11.63 -11.02
N LYS A 89 -12.24 10.85 -12.03
CA LYS A 89 -11.89 9.42 -11.84
C LYS A 89 -10.72 9.24 -10.89
N PHE A 90 -9.68 10.06 -11.00
CA PHE A 90 -8.53 10.02 -10.08
C PHE A 90 -8.95 10.38 -8.65
N GLU A 91 -9.77 11.41 -8.47
CA GLU A 91 -10.32 11.81 -7.16
C GLU A 91 -11.21 10.72 -6.55
N GLU A 92 -12.07 10.07 -7.34
CA GLU A 92 -12.90 8.94 -6.88
C GLU A 92 -12.05 7.78 -6.38
N VAL A 93 -10.99 7.42 -7.14
CA VAL A 93 -10.04 6.39 -6.71
C VAL A 93 -9.26 6.85 -5.48
N GLN A 94 -8.85 8.12 -5.38
CA GLN A 94 -8.19 8.68 -4.19
C GLN A 94 -9.06 8.50 -2.95
N GLN A 95 -10.32 8.92 -3.02
CA GLN A 95 -11.28 8.80 -1.93
C GLN A 95 -11.53 7.34 -1.54
N MET A 96 -11.63 6.43 -2.52
CA MET A 96 -11.79 5.01 -2.24
C MET A 96 -10.59 4.46 -1.46
N ASN A 97 -9.37 4.76 -1.89
CA ASN A 97 -8.16 4.29 -1.19
C ASN A 97 -8.04 4.90 0.21
N GLN A 98 -8.40 6.17 0.40
CA GLN A 98 -8.45 6.81 1.72
C GLN A 98 -9.47 6.13 2.66
N ARG A 99 -10.66 5.78 2.16
CA ARG A 99 -11.65 5.04 2.94
C ARG A 99 -11.13 3.66 3.37
N THR A 100 -10.48 2.94 2.45
CA THR A 100 -9.85 1.64 2.78
C THR A 100 -8.71 1.80 3.79
N LEU A 101 -7.88 2.84 3.65
CA LEU A 101 -6.78 3.13 4.58
C LEU A 101 -7.31 3.37 6.00
N LYS A 102 -8.36 4.20 6.13
CA LYS A 102 -9.03 4.45 7.42
C LYS A 102 -9.61 3.17 8.03
N SER A 103 -10.20 2.29 7.21
CA SER A 103 -10.70 0.99 7.69
C SER A 103 -9.58 0.12 8.27
N TYR A 104 -8.39 0.12 7.65
CA TYR A 104 -7.22 -0.58 8.20
C TYR A 104 -6.70 0.06 9.48
N GLU A 105 -6.68 1.39 9.59
CA GLU A 105 -6.30 2.08 10.84
C GLU A 105 -7.25 1.75 11.99
N ASP A 106 -8.56 1.73 11.72
CA ASP A 106 -9.56 1.38 12.71
C ASP A 106 -9.45 -0.10 13.12
N ALA A 107 -9.17 -0.99 12.16
CA ALA A 107 -8.91 -2.41 12.44
C ALA A 107 -7.62 -2.63 13.24
N ARG A 108 -6.56 -1.86 12.96
CA ARG A 108 -5.31 -1.84 13.72
C ARG A 108 -5.56 -1.42 15.17
N LYS A 109 -6.25 -0.31 15.40
CA LYS A 109 -6.62 0.16 16.74
C LYS A 109 -7.41 -0.89 17.51
N ARG A 110 -8.38 -1.56 16.86
CA ARG A 110 -9.14 -2.66 17.47
C ARG A 110 -8.23 -3.82 17.87
N ALA A 111 -7.35 -4.27 16.97
CA ALA A 111 -6.42 -5.38 17.26
C ALA A 111 -5.46 -5.04 18.40
N LEU A 112 -4.88 -3.83 18.41
CA LEU A 112 -3.99 -3.38 19.49
C LEU A 112 -4.71 -3.30 20.84
N ASN A 113 -5.98 -2.90 20.85
CA ASN A 113 -6.76 -2.87 22.08
C ASN A 113 -7.07 -4.26 22.65
N THR A 114 -6.98 -5.34 21.84
CA THR A 114 -7.19 -6.71 22.30
C THR A 114 -5.95 -7.38 22.89
N ILE A 115 -4.78 -6.72 22.80
CA ILE A 115 -3.50 -7.19 23.36
C ILE A 115 -3.35 -6.73 24.83
N LYS A 116 -4.11 -5.72 25.24
CA LYS A 116 -4.15 -5.21 26.63
C LYS A 116 -4.91 -6.16 27.55
#